data_AF-A0A519IPP5-F1
#
_entry.id   AF-A0A519IPP5-F1
#
_cell.length_a   1.000
_cell.length_b   1.000
_cell.length_c   1.000
_cell.angle_alpha   90.00
_cell.angle_beta   90.00
_cell.angle_gamma   90.00
#
_symmetry.space_group_name_H-M   'P 1'
#
loop_
_entity.id
_entity.type
_entity.pdbx_description
1 polymer ?
#
loop_
_entity_poly.entity_id
_entity_poly.type
_entity_poly.pdbx_seq_one_letter_code
_entity_poly.pdbx_strand_id
1 'polypeptide(L)'
;MRTAGLWAALAGTACAHASGLTSFAPGSGTLATRPLLVQTQAGGLPPFSSTMPPLLLRQPSTEAGQATEPIYYLAQGLGVPRYGIADLPGASAWRVVRTADCASLAPVALDEVKQPAVQPVTGQQNALPLHCAAAFEGSCTSRDQRVRVGTAFQGTRRTARTGGGFFGTEGHITTTFYTGVRTLTIEHVPSGRHWRMDETLKDSAGYSAPQTAIRYLPELQRVLLLGVSTGPEGAEGRCIALPSG
;
A
#
# COMPACT_ATOMS: atom_id res chain seq x y z
N MET A 1 -47.59 7.14 54.02
CA MET A 1 -47.90 6.28 52.85
C MET A 1 -47.13 6.88 51.67
N ARG A 2 -45.89 6.45 51.37
CA ARG A 2 -45.47 5.39 50.41
C ARG A 2 -46.20 5.43 49.06
N THR A 3 -45.48 5.87 48.00
CA THR A 3 -45.22 5.25 46.65
C THR A 3 -44.89 6.36 45.63
N ALA A 4 -43.64 6.49 45.16
CA ALA A 4 -43.02 5.86 43.96
C ALA A 4 -43.44 6.53 42.63
N GLY A 5 -42.53 7.24 41.93
CA GLY A 5 -41.90 6.79 40.66
C GLY A 5 -42.73 7.29 39.44
N LEU A 6 -42.22 7.71 38.28
CA LEU A 6 -41.01 7.42 37.52
C LEU A 6 -40.61 8.65 36.68
N TRP A 7 -39.30 8.80 36.51
CA TRP A 7 -38.68 9.52 35.40
C TRP A 7 -38.79 8.70 34.11
N ALA A 8 -39.04 9.35 32.97
CA ALA A 8 -38.80 8.78 31.65
C ALA A 8 -37.94 9.77 30.84
N ALA A 9 -36.63 9.57 30.91
CA ALA A 9 -35.69 10.25 30.04
C ALA A 9 -35.70 9.54 28.68
N LEU A 10 -36.09 10.27 27.63
CA LEU A 10 -35.93 9.84 26.23
C LEU A 10 -34.44 9.84 25.89
N ALA A 11 -33.80 8.68 26.00
CA ALA A 11 -32.50 8.43 25.39
C ALA A 11 -32.72 8.19 23.89
N GLY A 12 -32.51 9.24 23.09
CA GLY A 12 -32.36 9.10 21.64
C GLY A 12 -31.11 8.27 21.36
N THR A 13 -31.31 7.03 20.94
CA THR A 13 -30.25 6.15 20.44
C THR A 13 -29.63 6.76 19.20
N ALA A 14 -28.48 7.42 19.36
CA ALA A 14 -27.60 7.69 18.25
C ALA A 14 -27.12 6.34 17.70
N CYS A 15 -27.53 6.00 16.48
CA CYS A 15 -26.97 4.90 15.71
C CYS A 15 -25.48 5.21 15.44
N ALA A 16 -24.62 4.85 16.39
CA ALA A 16 -23.20 4.78 16.18
C ALA A 16 -22.96 3.71 15.11
N HIS A 17 -22.68 4.16 13.89
CA HIS A 17 -22.04 3.33 12.89
C HIS A 17 -20.64 3.05 13.44
N ALA A 18 -20.49 1.92 14.12
CA ALA A 18 -19.18 1.37 14.42
C ALA A 18 -18.57 0.93 13.08
N SER A 19 -17.94 1.88 12.37
CA SER A 19 -16.94 1.59 11.36
C SER A 19 -15.78 0.89 12.06
N GLY A 20 -15.90 -0.42 12.21
CA GLY A 20 -14.82 -1.27 12.70
C GLY A 20 -13.62 -1.07 11.77
N LEU A 21 -12.50 -0.61 12.33
CA LEU A 21 -11.23 -0.54 11.64
C LEU A 21 -10.88 -1.96 11.17
N THR A 22 -11.08 -2.23 9.88
CA THR A 22 -10.58 -3.45 9.24
C THR A 22 -9.07 -3.27 9.07
N SER A 23 -8.27 -3.95 9.87
CA SER A 23 -6.81 -3.98 9.73
C SER A 23 -6.35 -5.34 9.25
N PHE A 24 -5.18 -5.36 8.60
CA PHE A 24 -4.52 -6.62 8.29
C PHE A 24 -3.94 -7.25 9.56
N ALA A 25 -4.01 -8.57 9.68
CA ALA A 25 -3.24 -9.32 10.65
C ALA A 25 -1.73 -9.23 10.35
N PRO A 26 -0.85 -9.47 11.32
CA PRO A 26 0.58 -9.62 11.06
C PRO A 26 0.79 -10.68 9.97
N GLY A 27 1.55 -10.33 8.94
CA GLY A 27 1.81 -11.29 7.87
C GLY A 27 2.68 -12.47 8.34
N SER A 28 2.47 -13.63 7.73
CA SER A 28 3.09 -14.92 8.04
C SER A 28 3.70 -15.55 6.78
N GLY A 29 4.46 -16.64 6.93
CA GLY A 29 5.05 -17.37 5.80
C GLY A 29 6.54 -17.60 5.97
N THR A 30 7.19 -18.02 4.88
CA THR A 30 8.60 -18.42 4.84
C THR A 30 9.53 -17.34 4.29
N LEU A 31 9.01 -16.27 3.67
CA LEU A 31 9.82 -15.10 3.33
C LEU A 31 10.05 -14.21 4.56
N ALA A 32 11.28 -13.76 4.74
CA ALA A 32 11.64 -12.87 5.84
C ALA A 32 11.01 -11.49 5.60
N THR A 33 10.31 -10.98 6.61
CA THR A 33 9.71 -9.64 6.57
C THR A 33 10.16 -8.81 7.74
N ARG A 34 10.39 -7.52 7.48
CA ARG A 34 10.80 -6.54 8.48
C ARG A 34 9.94 -5.29 8.35
N PRO A 35 9.70 -4.55 9.44
CA PRO A 35 9.22 -3.17 9.34
C PRO A 35 10.12 -2.38 8.40
N LEU A 36 9.53 -1.57 7.52
CA LEU A 36 10.28 -0.68 6.66
C LEU A 36 10.72 0.52 7.51
N LEU A 37 12.02 0.63 7.75
CA LEU A 37 12.57 1.78 8.47
C LEU A 37 12.47 3.01 7.58
N VAL A 38 11.80 4.05 8.08
CA VAL A 38 11.60 5.31 7.36
C VAL A 38 12.08 6.45 8.23
N GLN A 39 12.98 7.24 7.68
CA GLN A 39 13.36 8.52 8.25
C GLN A 39 12.42 9.59 7.70
N THR A 40 11.61 10.16 8.58
CA THR A 40 10.61 11.18 8.22
C THR A 40 11.24 12.56 8.12
N GLN A 41 10.80 13.35 7.14
CA GLN A 41 11.11 14.77 7.08
C GLN A 41 10.03 15.54 7.84
N ALA A 42 10.42 16.47 8.71
CA ALA A 42 9.47 17.28 9.47
C ALA A 42 8.57 18.08 8.51
N GLY A 43 7.24 17.97 8.68
CA GLY A 43 6.26 18.61 7.80
C GLY A 43 6.12 17.97 6.40
N GLY A 44 6.82 16.85 6.14
CA GLY A 44 6.75 16.11 4.90
C GLY A 44 5.58 15.14 4.83
N LEU A 45 5.08 14.88 3.62
CA LEU A 45 4.11 13.82 3.36
C LEU A 45 4.75 12.44 3.65
N PRO A 46 4.02 11.46 4.20
CA PRO A 46 4.57 10.14 4.48
C PRO A 46 4.60 9.25 3.21
N PRO A 47 5.51 8.26 3.13
CA PRO A 47 5.61 7.32 2.00
C PRO A 47 4.58 6.17 2.05
N PHE A 48 3.60 6.24 2.96
CA PHE A 48 2.67 5.12 3.24
C PHE A 48 1.24 5.34 2.76
N SER A 49 0.99 6.38 1.95
CA SER A 49 -0.35 6.59 1.42
C SER A 49 -0.74 5.45 0.47
N SER A 50 -1.88 4.82 0.75
CA SER A 50 -2.44 3.76 -0.10
C SER A 50 -3.29 4.29 -1.24
N THR A 51 -3.93 5.45 -1.04
CA THR A 51 -4.79 6.14 -2.02
C THR A 51 -3.99 7.00 -3.00
N MET A 52 -2.86 7.55 -2.55
CA MET A 52 -1.91 8.27 -3.40
C MET A 52 -0.52 7.65 -3.18
N PRO A 53 -0.27 6.47 -3.74
CA PRO A 53 0.97 5.76 -3.48
C PRO A 53 2.17 6.51 -4.04
N PRO A 54 3.33 6.53 -3.35
CA PRO A 54 4.47 7.29 -3.80
C PRO A 54 4.96 6.79 -5.15
N LEU A 55 5.37 7.75 -5.97
CA LEU A 55 5.94 7.53 -7.29
C LEU A 55 7.26 6.77 -7.13
N LEU A 56 7.39 5.64 -7.84
CA LEU A 56 8.65 4.92 -7.93
C LEU A 56 9.50 5.56 -9.02
N LEU A 57 10.71 5.99 -8.65
CA LEU A 57 11.71 6.52 -9.57
C LEU A 57 12.94 5.61 -9.58
N ARG A 58 13.64 5.59 -10.70
CA ARG A 58 14.87 4.82 -10.89
C ARG A 58 15.90 5.68 -11.59
N GLN A 59 17.09 5.70 -11.03
CA GLN A 59 18.29 6.21 -11.71
C GLN A 59 19.06 4.98 -12.22
N PRO A 60 19.22 4.83 -13.54
CA PRO A 60 20.12 3.80 -14.07
C PRO A 60 21.55 4.12 -13.63
N SER A 61 22.35 3.10 -13.34
CA SER A 61 23.77 3.31 -13.17
C SER A 61 24.41 3.60 -14.53
N THR A 62 25.09 4.74 -14.62
CA THR A 62 25.91 5.11 -15.77
C THR A 62 27.29 5.53 -15.27
N GLU A 63 28.03 4.61 -14.66
CA GLU A 63 29.49 4.74 -14.59
C GLU A 63 30.09 3.96 -15.76
N ALA A 64 30.90 4.65 -16.57
CA ALA A 64 31.51 4.08 -17.76
C ALA A 64 32.39 2.88 -17.39
N GLY A 65 31.92 1.66 -17.71
CA GLY A 65 32.71 0.43 -17.63
C GLY A 65 32.43 -0.49 -16.43
N GLN A 66 31.59 -0.11 -15.47
CA GLN A 66 31.12 -1.00 -14.39
C GLN A 66 29.63 -0.84 -14.17
N ALA A 67 28.87 -1.94 -14.33
CA ALA A 67 27.44 -1.96 -14.04
C ALA A 67 27.22 -1.94 -12.51
N THR A 68 27.14 -0.74 -11.94
CA THR A 68 26.71 -0.54 -10.54
C THR A 68 25.19 -0.77 -10.43
N GLU A 69 24.73 -1.21 -9.26
CA GLU A 69 23.31 -1.44 -8.96
C GLU A 69 22.51 -0.12 -9.15
N PRO A 70 21.32 -0.13 -9.79
CA PRO A 70 20.52 1.08 -9.99
C PRO A 70 20.04 1.64 -8.65
N ILE A 71 19.83 2.96 -8.61
CA ILE A 71 19.31 3.63 -7.43
C ILE A 71 17.80 3.78 -7.56
N TYR A 72 17.08 3.36 -6.52
CA TYR A 72 15.63 3.48 -6.43
C TYR A 72 15.24 4.61 -5.48
N TYR A 73 14.22 5.36 -5.86
CA TYR A 73 13.62 6.39 -5.02
C TYR A 73 12.10 6.24 -4.94
N LEU A 74 11.53 6.70 -3.83
CA LEU A 74 10.11 6.92 -3.67
C LEU A 74 9.89 8.43 -3.49
N ALA A 75 8.91 8.99 -4.18
CA ALA A 75 8.56 10.41 -4.04
C ALA A 75 7.05 10.59 -3.85
N GLN A 76 6.66 11.44 -2.90
CA GLN A 76 5.27 11.75 -2.60
C GLN A 76 5.01 13.23 -2.87
N GLY A 77 3.94 13.52 -3.61
CA GLY A 77 3.53 14.89 -3.94
C GLY A 77 4.46 15.60 -4.93
N LEU A 78 5.29 14.86 -5.68
CA LEU A 78 6.17 15.44 -6.68
C LEU A 78 5.34 16.03 -7.83
N GLY A 79 5.64 17.28 -8.17
CA GLY A 79 5.10 17.97 -9.33
C GLY A 79 5.71 17.47 -10.63
N VAL A 80 5.21 17.99 -11.74
CA VAL A 80 5.73 17.68 -13.08
C VAL A 80 6.15 19.00 -13.75
N PRO A 81 7.42 19.42 -13.58
CA PRO A 81 7.89 20.73 -14.06
C PRO A 81 7.66 20.95 -15.55
N ARG A 82 7.82 19.92 -16.38
CA ARG A 82 7.59 19.99 -17.84
C ARG A 82 6.16 20.37 -18.23
N TYR A 83 5.19 20.21 -17.31
CA TYR A 83 3.80 20.61 -17.50
C TYR A 83 3.41 21.81 -16.63
N GLY A 84 4.39 22.49 -16.01
CA GLY A 84 4.12 23.60 -15.08
C GLY A 84 3.42 23.19 -13.79
N ILE A 85 3.40 21.90 -13.46
CA ILE A 85 2.75 21.38 -12.24
C ILE A 85 3.74 21.49 -11.10
N ALA A 86 3.43 22.35 -10.12
CA ALA A 86 4.22 22.50 -8.90
C ALA A 86 4.12 21.26 -8.00
N ASP A 87 5.09 21.11 -7.11
CA ASP A 87 5.01 20.10 -6.05
C ASP A 87 3.86 20.43 -5.08
N LEU A 88 3.29 19.40 -4.47
CA LEU A 88 2.33 19.58 -3.38
C LEU A 88 3.03 20.13 -2.13
N PRO A 89 2.31 20.89 -1.27
CA PRO A 89 2.82 21.25 0.04
C PRO A 89 3.29 20.01 0.81
N GLY A 90 4.52 20.06 1.34
CA GLY A 90 5.12 18.94 2.05
C GLY A 90 5.64 17.80 1.16
N ALA A 91 5.79 18.01 -0.16
CA ALA A 91 6.39 17.01 -1.04
C ALA A 91 7.73 16.50 -0.48
N SER A 92 7.91 15.19 -0.53
CA SER A 92 9.02 14.49 0.13
C SER A 92 9.52 13.35 -0.74
N ALA A 93 10.80 13.03 -0.61
CA ALA A 93 11.44 11.99 -1.37
C ALA A 93 12.42 11.20 -0.52
N TRP A 94 12.55 9.91 -0.85
CA TRP A 94 13.44 9.00 -0.17
C TRP A 94 14.20 8.13 -1.15
N ARG A 95 15.48 7.92 -0.88
CA ARG A 95 16.28 6.86 -1.49
C ARG A 95 15.97 5.54 -0.79
N VAL A 96 15.77 4.49 -1.58
CA VAL A 96 15.69 3.12 -1.08
C VAL A 96 17.11 2.60 -0.86
N VAL A 97 17.48 2.38 0.39
CA VAL A 97 18.81 1.90 0.78
C VAL A 97 18.69 0.44 1.20
N ARG A 98 19.47 -0.44 0.57
CA ARG A 98 19.56 -1.85 0.97
C ARG A 98 20.23 -1.95 2.34
N THR A 99 19.62 -2.71 3.25
CA THR A 99 20.20 -3.04 4.55
C THR A 99 20.55 -4.53 4.60
N ALA A 100 21.29 -4.95 5.63
CA ALA A 100 21.65 -6.36 5.83
C ALA A 100 20.39 -7.26 5.88
N ASP A 101 19.35 -6.83 6.61
CA ASP A 101 18.11 -7.57 6.75
C ASP A 101 17.09 -7.30 5.65
N CYS A 102 16.99 -6.06 5.15
CA CYS A 102 16.00 -5.70 4.13
C CYS A 102 16.33 -4.39 3.39
N ALA A 103 15.56 -3.32 3.62
CA ALA A 103 15.77 -1.99 3.07
C ALA A 103 15.26 -0.92 4.05
N SER A 104 15.71 0.32 3.87
CA SER A 104 15.26 1.52 4.58
C SER A 104 15.03 2.67 3.60
N LEU A 105 14.18 3.62 3.99
CA LEU A 105 13.95 4.87 3.25
C LEU A 105 14.72 6.01 3.91
N ALA A 106 15.78 6.46 3.24
CA ALA A 106 16.59 7.61 3.66
C ALA A 106 16.10 8.87 2.93
N PRO A 107 15.88 9.99 3.62
CA PRO A 107 15.31 11.19 3.02
C PRO A 107 16.33 11.83 2.09
N VAL A 108 15.87 12.35 0.97
CA VAL A 108 16.69 13.07 -0.01
C VAL A 108 16.03 14.39 -0.39
N ALA A 109 16.82 15.31 -0.94
CA ALA A 109 16.30 16.56 -1.47
C ALA A 109 15.45 16.30 -2.73
N LEU A 110 14.41 17.10 -2.94
CA LEU A 110 13.58 16.99 -4.16
C LEU A 110 14.39 17.23 -5.44
N ASP A 111 15.43 18.06 -5.37
CA ASP A 111 16.32 18.34 -6.50
C ASP A 111 17.14 17.12 -6.94
N GLU A 112 17.39 16.16 -6.03
CA GLU A 112 18.06 14.90 -6.38
C GLU A 112 17.15 14.03 -7.26
N VAL A 113 15.88 13.88 -6.87
CA VAL A 113 14.92 13.05 -7.61
C VAL A 113 14.36 13.72 -8.86
N LYS A 114 14.66 15.00 -9.06
CA LYS A 114 14.33 15.77 -10.27
C LYS A 114 15.49 15.84 -11.28
N GLN A 115 16.64 15.24 -10.96
CA GLN A 115 17.76 15.19 -11.91
C GLN A 115 17.34 14.47 -13.21
N PRO A 116 17.84 14.90 -14.39
CA PRO A 116 17.45 14.30 -15.67
C PRO A 116 17.71 12.78 -15.78
N ALA A 117 18.69 12.26 -15.04
CA ALA A 117 18.99 10.83 -15.00
C ALA A 117 17.96 10.02 -14.19
N VAL A 118 17.22 10.66 -13.28
CA VAL A 118 16.20 10.03 -12.45
C VAL A 118 14.88 10.03 -13.20
N GLN A 119 14.37 8.84 -13.51
CA GLN A 119 13.17 8.68 -14.33
C GLN A 119 12.09 7.92 -13.57
N PRO A 120 10.81 8.26 -13.75
CA PRO A 120 9.72 7.48 -13.20
C PRO A 120 9.72 6.09 -13.82
N VAL A 121 9.53 5.07 -12.97
CA VAL A 121 9.38 3.70 -13.44
C VAL A 121 8.01 3.56 -14.08
N THR A 122 7.98 3.63 -15.41
CA THR A 122 6.75 3.54 -16.20
C THR A 122 6.22 2.11 -16.25
N GLY A 123 4.97 1.93 -16.68
CA GLY A 123 4.34 0.60 -16.74
C GLY A 123 5.13 -0.44 -17.54
N GLN A 124 5.91 -0.04 -18.55
CA GLN A 124 6.78 -0.92 -19.33
C GLN A 124 8.07 -1.31 -18.60
N GLN A 125 8.61 -0.42 -17.78
CA GLN A 125 9.83 -0.63 -17.01
C GLN A 125 9.55 -1.25 -15.63
N ASN A 126 8.32 -1.15 -15.15
CA ASN A 126 7.91 -1.70 -13.87
C ASN A 126 7.94 -3.23 -13.94
N ALA A 127 8.80 -3.83 -13.12
CA ALA A 127 8.93 -5.28 -13.04
C ALA A 127 7.62 -5.92 -12.56
N LEU A 128 6.85 -5.24 -11.71
CA LEU A 128 5.51 -5.65 -11.33
C LEU A 128 4.47 -4.93 -12.21
N PRO A 129 3.54 -5.63 -12.87
CA PRO A 129 2.48 -4.97 -13.65
C PRO A 129 1.69 -3.96 -12.81
N LEU A 130 1.30 -2.83 -13.41
CA LEU A 130 0.61 -1.73 -12.70
C LEU A 130 -0.71 -2.16 -12.03
N HIS A 131 -1.41 -3.13 -12.62
CA HIS A 131 -2.68 -3.65 -12.10
C HIS A 131 -2.50 -4.88 -11.19
N CYS A 132 -1.26 -5.19 -10.80
CA CYS A 132 -0.96 -6.33 -9.96
C CYS A 132 -1.54 -6.10 -8.55
N ALA A 133 -2.33 -7.05 -8.05
CA ALA A 133 -3.17 -6.92 -6.87
C ALA A 133 -4.23 -5.81 -6.93
N ALA A 134 -4.51 -5.19 -8.08
CA ALA A 134 -5.55 -4.15 -8.17
C ALA A 134 -6.98 -4.71 -8.02
N ALA A 135 -7.17 -5.98 -8.40
CA ALA A 135 -8.44 -6.68 -8.27
C ALA A 135 -8.63 -7.25 -6.85
N PHE A 136 -9.89 -7.32 -6.43
CA PHE A 136 -10.27 -7.89 -5.13
C PHE A 136 -9.83 -9.36 -4.98
N GLU A 137 -9.86 -10.11 -6.07
CA GLU A 137 -9.36 -11.48 -6.19
C GLU A 137 -8.60 -11.62 -7.51
N GLY A 138 -7.51 -12.39 -7.52
CA GLY A 138 -6.71 -12.65 -8.72
C GLY A 138 -5.24 -12.90 -8.41
N SER A 139 -4.45 -13.09 -9.46
CA SER A 139 -3.00 -13.16 -9.31
C SER A 139 -2.29 -12.55 -10.51
N CYS A 140 -1.03 -12.17 -10.30
CA CYS A 140 -0.15 -11.60 -11.29
C CYS A 140 1.28 -12.02 -10.99
N THR A 141 2.07 -12.24 -12.03
CA THR A 141 3.50 -12.52 -11.92
C THR A 141 4.27 -11.33 -12.47
N SER A 142 5.40 -11.01 -11.83
CA SER A 142 6.36 -10.03 -12.32
C SER A 142 6.88 -10.41 -13.71
N ARG A 143 7.31 -9.40 -14.47
CA ARG A 143 7.79 -9.58 -15.85
C ARG A 143 8.99 -10.52 -15.95
N ASP A 144 9.86 -10.48 -14.95
CA ASP A 144 11.02 -11.38 -14.81
C ASP A 144 10.67 -12.77 -14.26
N GLN A 145 9.39 -13.05 -14.02
CA GLN A 145 8.87 -14.33 -13.50
C GLN A 145 9.39 -14.72 -12.11
N ARG A 146 9.95 -13.77 -11.34
CA ARG A 146 10.54 -14.07 -10.02
C ARG A 146 9.58 -13.87 -8.86
N VAL A 147 8.59 -12.99 -8.99
CA VAL A 147 7.64 -12.66 -7.92
C VAL A 147 6.21 -12.87 -8.41
N ARG A 148 5.42 -13.61 -7.65
CA ARG A 148 3.97 -13.71 -7.86
C ARG A 148 3.24 -13.03 -6.72
N VAL A 149 2.22 -12.25 -7.06
CA VAL A 149 1.34 -11.59 -6.10
C VAL A 149 -0.07 -12.12 -6.31
N GLY A 150 -0.72 -12.53 -5.23
CA GLY A 150 -2.08 -13.08 -5.25
C GLY A 150 -2.98 -12.37 -4.25
N THR A 151 -4.23 -12.16 -4.66
CA THR A 151 -5.33 -11.74 -3.79
C THR A 151 -6.43 -12.80 -3.83
N ALA A 152 -6.95 -13.17 -2.67
CA ALA A 152 -8.03 -14.16 -2.53
C ALA A 152 -9.03 -13.70 -1.48
N PHE A 153 -10.27 -14.17 -1.56
CA PHE A 153 -11.29 -13.89 -0.57
C PHE A 153 -12.07 -15.14 -0.19
N GLN A 154 -12.28 -15.31 1.11
CA GLN A 154 -13.11 -16.36 1.68
C GLN A 154 -14.17 -15.73 2.58
N GLY A 155 -15.44 -15.82 2.18
CA GLY A 155 -16.53 -15.24 2.94
C GLY A 155 -17.80 -15.10 2.13
N THR A 156 -18.68 -14.22 2.58
CA THR A 156 -19.95 -13.91 1.95
C THR A 156 -19.92 -12.53 1.31
N ARG A 157 -20.72 -12.37 0.24
CA ARG A 157 -20.92 -11.13 -0.49
C ARG A 157 -22.39 -10.77 -0.39
N ARG A 158 -22.71 -9.51 -0.08
CA ARG A 158 -24.07 -8.98 -0.18
C ARG A 158 -24.06 -7.74 -1.07
N THR A 159 -25.09 -7.56 -1.85
CA THR A 159 -25.25 -6.37 -2.70
C THR A 159 -26.35 -5.51 -2.12
N ALA A 160 -26.10 -4.21 -2.00
CA ALA A 160 -27.10 -3.25 -1.54
C ALA A 160 -27.03 -1.96 -2.35
N ARG A 161 -28.17 -1.27 -2.44
CA ARG A 161 -28.23 0.09 -2.98
C ARG A 161 -27.83 1.06 -1.88
N THR A 162 -26.74 1.78 -2.07
CA THR A 162 -26.26 2.82 -1.16
C THR A 162 -26.33 4.18 -1.80
N GLY A 163 -26.34 5.26 -1.01
CA GLY A 163 -26.17 6.61 -1.54
C GLY A 163 -24.91 6.69 -2.41
N GLY A 164 -25.03 7.24 -3.61
CA GLY A 164 -23.96 7.50 -4.55
C GLY A 164 -23.31 8.86 -4.32
N GLY A 165 -22.10 9.03 -4.84
CA GLY A 165 -21.32 10.26 -4.67
C GLY A 165 -20.52 10.30 -3.37
N PHE A 166 -19.56 11.22 -3.29
CA PHE A 166 -18.63 11.36 -2.15
C PHE A 166 -19.36 11.61 -0.81
N PHE A 167 -20.56 12.21 -0.86
CA PHE A 167 -21.42 12.48 0.31
C PHE A 167 -22.71 11.64 0.34
N GLY A 168 -22.89 10.68 -0.57
CA GLY A 168 -24.08 9.83 -0.62
C GLY A 168 -25.36 10.48 -1.16
N THR A 169 -25.27 11.68 -1.77
CA THR A 169 -26.41 12.49 -2.22
C THR A 169 -26.71 12.38 -3.73
N GLU A 170 -25.87 11.69 -4.52
CA GLU A 170 -25.94 11.68 -5.99
C GLU A 170 -26.74 10.47 -6.55
N GLY A 171 -27.77 10.03 -5.82
CA GLY A 171 -28.62 8.90 -6.20
C GLY A 171 -28.23 7.59 -5.51
N HIS A 172 -28.64 6.44 -6.05
CA HIS A 172 -28.30 5.13 -5.49
C HIS A 172 -27.34 4.36 -6.39
N ILE A 173 -26.21 3.92 -5.86
CA ILE A 173 -25.28 3.00 -6.52
C ILE A 173 -25.44 1.59 -5.95
N THR A 174 -25.26 0.60 -6.82
CA THR A 174 -25.23 -0.80 -6.40
C THR A 174 -23.83 -1.12 -5.90
N THR A 175 -23.69 -1.31 -4.59
CA THR A 175 -22.41 -1.59 -3.94
C THR A 175 -22.39 -3.02 -3.43
N THR A 176 -21.26 -3.72 -3.62
CA THR A 176 -21.04 -5.05 -3.05
C THR A 176 -20.23 -4.92 -1.77
N PHE A 177 -20.77 -5.51 -0.70
CA PHE A 177 -20.17 -5.57 0.63
C PHE A 177 -19.68 -6.98 0.92
N TYR A 178 -18.54 -7.06 1.60
CA TYR A 178 -17.82 -8.30 1.86
C TYR A 178 -17.71 -8.53 3.36
N THR A 179 -18.03 -9.75 3.79
CA THR A 179 -17.83 -10.23 5.16
C THR A 179 -17.06 -11.54 5.13
N GLY A 180 -15.86 -11.58 5.71
CA GLY A 180 -14.97 -12.73 5.64
C GLY A 180 -13.50 -12.33 5.76
N VAL A 181 -12.62 -13.10 5.12
CA VAL A 181 -11.17 -12.88 5.12
C VAL A 181 -10.69 -12.64 3.70
N ARG A 182 -10.00 -11.53 3.49
CA ARG A 182 -9.23 -11.26 2.26
C ARG A 182 -7.76 -11.56 2.52
N THR A 183 -7.10 -12.22 1.59
CA THR A 183 -5.70 -12.62 1.70
C THR A 183 -4.88 -11.96 0.61
N LEU A 184 -3.74 -11.36 0.98
CA LEU A 184 -2.67 -10.96 0.09
C LEU A 184 -1.50 -11.94 0.23
N THR A 185 -0.96 -12.43 -0.88
CA THR A 185 0.22 -13.31 -0.91
C THR A 185 1.29 -12.72 -1.81
N ILE A 186 2.55 -12.77 -1.38
CA ILE A 186 3.76 -12.48 -2.15
C ILE A 186 4.61 -13.75 -2.16
N GLU A 187 4.91 -14.29 -3.33
CA GLU A 187 5.68 -15.52 -3.52
C GLU A 187 6.95 -15.22 -4.32
N HIS A 188 8.09 -15.71 -3.85
CA HIS A 188 9.31 -15.80 -4.66
C HIS A 188 9.31 -17.12 -5.43
N VAL A 189 8.87 -17.04 -6.69
CA VAL A 189 8.57 -18.18 -7.56
C VAL A 189 9.73 -19.19 -7.64
N PRO A 190 11.00 -18.79 -7.85
CA PRO A 190 12.09 -19.76 -7.96
C PRO A 190 12.29 -20.62 -6.70
N SER A 191 11.99 -20.08 -5.52
CA SER A 191 12.21 -20.78 -4.25
C SER A 191 10.94 -21.39 -3.65
N GLY A 192 9.75 -21.08 -4.18
CA GLY A 192 8.45 -21.40 -3.57
C GLY A 192 8.19 -20.74 -2.21
N ARG A 193 9.13 -19.93 -1.68
CA ARG A 193 8.94 -19.20 -0.43
C ARG A 193 7.90 -18.12 -0.62
N HIS A 194 7.06 -17.92 0.38
CA HIS A 194 5.98 -16.95 0.31
C HIS A 194 5.82 -16.18 1.61
N TRP A 195 5.13 -15.06 1.51
CA TRP A 195 4.59 -14.29 2.60
C TRP A 195 3.11 -14.06 2.35
N ARG A 196 2.30 -14.11 3.39
CA ARG A 196 0.84 -14.01 3.34
C ARG A 196 0.37 -13.06 4.41
N MET A 197 -0.67 -12.28 4.12
CA MET A 197 -1.31 -11.40 5.08
C MET A 197 -2.82 -11.42 4.88
N ASP A 198 -3.55 -11.50 5.99
CA ASP A 198 -5.01 -11.65 6.00
C ASP A 198 -5.67 -10.40 6.58
N GLU A 199 -6.73 -9.93 5.94
CA GLU A 199 -7.56 -8.80 6.36
C GLU A 199 -8.95 -9.32 6.66
N THR A 200 -9.43 -9.05 7.88
CA THR A 200 -10.81 -9.38 8.23
C THR A 200 -11.72 -8.26 7.75
N LEU A 201 -12.67 -8.60 6.88
CA LEU A 201 -13.68 -7.70 6.36
C LEU A 201 -14.99 -7.95 7.10
N LYS A 202 -15.59 -6.88 7.61
CA LYS A 202 -16.93 -6.91 8.19
C LYS A 202 -17.77 -5.86 7.50
N ASP A 203 -18.66 -6.32 6.63
CA ASP A 203 -19.56 -5.47 5.87
C ASP A 203 -18.85 -4.31 5.14
N SER A 204 -17.68 -4.62 4.57
CA SER A 204 -16.82 -3.61 3.95
C SER A 204 -17.14 -3.49 2.46
N ALA A 205 -17.29 -2.26 1.97
CA ALA A 205 -17.36 -2.01 0.53
C ALA A 205 -15.99 -2.38 -0.06
N GLY A 206 -15.93 -3.43 -0.88
CA GLY A 206 -14.67 -3.99 -1.43
C GLY A 206 -14.00 -3.10 -2.48
N TYR A 207 -14.18 -1.78 -2.35
CA TYR A 207 -13.62 -0.74 -3.18
C TYR A 207 -12.18 -0.47 -2.75
N SER A 208 -11.29 -1.43 -2.98
CA SER A 208 -9.86 -1.19 -3.13
C SER A 208 -9.16 -2.52 -3.37
N ALA A 209 -8.07 -2.48 -4.15
CA ALA A 209 -6.90 -3.34 -3.99
C ALA A 209 -6.60 -3.56 -2.49
N PRO A 210 -5.81 -4.55 -2.05
CA PRO A 210 -5.30 -4.51 -0.68
C PRO A 210 -4.73 -3.10 -0.47
N GLN A 211 -4.99 -2.48 0.68
CA GLN A 211 -4.69 -1.08 0.97
C GLN A 211 -3.17 -0.79 0.98
N THR A 212 -2.36 -1.60 0.31
CA THR A 212 -0.93 -1.49 0.19
C THR A 212 -0.50 -1.23 -1.24
N ALA A 213 0.38 -0.26 -1.41
CA ALA A 213 1.12 -0.08 -2.62
C ALA A 213 2.32 -1.04 -2.63
N ILE A 214 2.32 -1.98 -3.55
CA ILE A 214 3.40 -2.97 -3.70
C ILE A 214 4.47 -2.40 -4.63
N ARG A 215 5.74 -2.48 -4.23
CA ARG A 215 6.90 -2.09 -5.06
C ARG A 215 7.89 -3.25 -5.10
N TYR A 216 8.06 -3.85 -6.27
CA TYR A 216 9.08 -4.87 -6.49
C TYR A 216 10.33 -4.22 -7.09
N LEU A 217 11.48 -4.44 -6.44
CA LEU A 217 12.79 -3.90 -6.79
C LEU A 217 13.73 -5.09 -7.10
N PRO A 218 13.79 -5.56 -8.35
CA PRO A 218 14.49 -6.80 -8.72
C PRO A 218 15.97 -6.79 -8.36
N GLU A 219 16.67 -5.70 -8.68
CA GLU A 219 18.12 -5.58 -8.49
C GLU A 219 18.47 -5.59 -7.00
N LEU A 220 17.63 -4.99 -6.16
CA LEU A 220 17.79 -5.04 -4.70
C LEU A 220 17.33 -6.38 -4.09
N GLN A 221 16.61 -7.22 -4.86
CA GLN A 221 15.90 -8.40 -4.38
C GLN A 221 14.97 -8.06 -3.19
N ARG A 222 14.18 -7.00 -3.34
CA ARG A 222 13.25 -6.52 -2.29
C ARG A 222 11.84 -6.33 -2.84
N VAL A 223 10.85 -6.60 -2.00
CA VAL A 223 9.48 -6.11 -2.18
C VAL A 223 9.16 -5.18 -1.02
N LEU A 224 8.74 -3.95 -1.33
CA LEU A 224 8.21 -3.01 -0.35
C LEU A 224 6.68 -3.05 -0.40
N LEU A 225 6.07 -3.11 0.77
CA LEU A 225 4.64 -2.99 0.97
C LEU A 225 4.40 -1.69 1.71
N LEU A 226 3.84 -0.71 1.02
CA LEU A 226 3.63 0.63 1.58
C LEU A 226 2.17 0.78 1.96
N GLY A 227 1.86 1.32 3.13
CA GLY A 227 0.49 1.54 3.57
C GLY A 227 -0.21 0.30 4.14
N VAL A 228 0.54 -0.72 4.56
CA VAL A 228 -0.02 -1.85 5.29
C VAL A 228 -0.37 -1.38 6.70
N SER A 229 -1.64 -1.39 7.09
CA SER A 229 -2.04 -1.13 8.48
C SER A 229 -2.30 -2.45 9.21
N THR A 230 -1.58 -2.68 10.31
CA THR A 230 -1.81 -3.87 11.17
C THR A 230 -2.46 -3.56 12.52
N GLY A 231 -2.87 -2.31 12.75
CA GLY A 231 -3.43 -1.89 14.02
C GLY A 231 -3.81 -0.40 14.05
N PRO A 232 -4.10 0.17 15.23
CA PRO A 232 -4.53 1.55 15.39
C PRO A 232 -3.42 2.58 15.08
N GLU A 233 -2.16 2.12 14.92
CA GLU A 233 -0.97 2.95 14.69
C GLU A 233 -0.92 3.61 13.31
N GLY A 234 -1.89 3.29 12.44
CA GLY A 234 -2.03 3.90 11.11
C GLY A 234 -1.38 3.07 10.00
N ALA A 235 -1.07 3.72 8.89
CA ALA A 235 -0.51 3.08 7.70
C ALA A 235 1.01 2.93 7.83
N GLU A 236 1.53 1.70 7.78
CA GLU A 236 2.95 1.39 7.92
C GLU A 236 3.57 0.86 6.62
N GLY A 237 4.89 0.74 6.62
CA GLY A 237 5.64 0.06 5.56
C GLY A 237 6.23 -1.27 6.03
N ARG A 238 6.27 -2.26 5.14
CA ARG A 238 7.03 -3.50 5.33
C ARG A 238 7.99 -3.72 4.17
N CYS A 239 9.09 -4.39 4.47
CA CYS A 239 10.05 -4.85 3.50
C CYS A 239 10.15 -6.38 3.56
N ILE A 240 10.12 -7.02 2.40
CA ILE A 240 10.32 -8.45 2.21
C ILE A 240 11.64 -8.64 1.49
N ALA A 241 12.56 -9.37 2.12
CA ALA A 241 13.82 -9.78 1.49
C ALA A 241 13.59 -11.04 0.67
N LEU A 242 13.89 -10.97 -0.64
CA LEU A 242 13.80 -12.12 -1.52
C LEU A 242 15.10 -12.95 -1.44
N PRO A 243 15.02 -14.29 -1.49
CA PRO A 243 16.19 -15.13 -1.63
C PRO A 243 16.96 -14.81 -2.90
N SER A 244 18.29 -14.98 -2.84
CA SER A 244 19.06 -15.20 -4.06
C SER A 244 18.51 -16.44 -4.76
N GLY A 245 18.18 -16.31 -6.04
CA GLY A 245 17.78 -17.40 -6.91
C GLY A 245 18.51 -17.31 -8.22
#